data_AF-A0A382GLM7-F1
#
_entry.id   AF-A0A382GLM7-F1
#
_cell.length_a   1.000
_cell.length_b   1.000
_cell.length_c   1.000
_cell.angle_alpha   90.00
_cell.angle_beta   90.00
_cell.angle_gamma   90.00
#
_symmetry.space_group_name_H-M   'P 1'
#
loop_
_entity.id
_entity.type
_entity.pdbx_description
1 polymer ?
#
loop_
_entity_poly.entity_id
_entity_poly.type
_entity_poly.pdbx_seq_one_letter_code
_entity_poly.pdbx_strand_id
1 'polypeptide(L)'
;MAYCLQVDETVEASVRRVAHEQLSRAVRRLVHGSDNRDDDVHSARKSMKRMRGLVHLVRAPLGKALSGHENDTYRQAAAQLSNLRDATVLVSTLESVYEDLPTDLAPSVGAVHAWLIRRHGDAHEAQGPQDETFMEIARGLQVAQARIDDWPLEGCDWPDLAGGIGRVYTRGRAEYDECCWRPSVKSLHDWRKRVKYLTYHTQMLGPIWPWPMRSLEEELGKLGDFLGLDHDCAVLAQVIREQMPAQMLAGDQRQGMIVAIYARRRRVQEECRVLGGKIYAEKPALFLRRLGQYWESWRPQRVVSVHVAESLKVEIDGESAAAGEGSSLIEAPAQHPDSGPSSVTVGEPVSRDLEPVCVVDLPCQTGEGPQWHAEESALYWVDIPRGRLY
;
A
#
# COMPACT_ATOMS: atom_id res chain seq x y z
N MET A 1 -2.04 9.08 7.12
CA MET A 1 -2.90 7.96 7.55
C MET A 1 -2.97 6.91 6.44
N ALA A 2 -3.24 5.67 6.83
CA ALA A 2 -3.15 4.52 5.93
C ALA A 2 -4.42 4.37 5.07
N TYR A 3 -4.24 4.00 3.80
CA TYR A 3 -5.33 3.65 2.88
C TYR A 3 -5.82 2.24 3.22
N CYS A 4 -6.49 2.07 4.35
CA CYS A 4 -7.01 0.78 4.80
C CYS A 4 -8.23 0.92 5.70
N LEU A 5 -8.93 -0.19 5.88
CA LEU A 5 -9.92 -0.36 6.94
C LEU A 5 -9.28 -0.21 8.32
N GLN A 6 -10.08 0.07 9.34
CA GLN A 6 -9.65 -0.02 10.74
C GLN A 6 -10.51 -1.02 11.50
N VAL A 7 -9.92 -1.64 12.52
CA VAL A 7 -10.59 -2.69 13.32
C VAL A 7 -11.71 -2.11 14.19
N ASP A 8 -11.62 -0.84 14.55
CA ASP A 8 -12.57 -0.10 15.38
C ASP A 8 -13.62 0.67 14.56
N GLU A 9 -13.55 0.67 13.23
CA GLU A 9 -14.46 1.41 12.34
C GLU A 9 -15.45 0.50 11.59
N THR A 10 -16.68 0.94 11.37
CA THR A 10 -17.56 0.26 10.41
C THR A 10 -16.97 0.37 8.99
N VAL A 11 -17.37 -0.52 8.08
CA VAL A 11 -16.90 -0.44 6.67
C VAL A 11 -17.26 0.92 6.08
N GLU A 12 -18.46 1.41 6.36
CA GLU A 12 -18.90 2.75 6.01
C GLU A 12 -17.93 3.82 6.51
N ALA A 13 -17.64 3.85 7.82
CA ALA A 13 -16.78 4.87 8.42
C ALA A 13 -15.37 4.84 7.80
N SER A 14 -14.78 3.65 7.64
CA SER A 14 -13.47 3.51 6.99
C SER A 14 -13.47 3.97 5.54
N VAL A 15 -14.51 3.66 4.76
CA VAL A 15 -14.60 4.09 3.36
C VAL A 15 -14.73 5.62 3.28
N ARG A 16 -15.59 6.24 4.09
CA ARG A 16 -15.74 7.70 4.13
C ARG A 16 -14.42 8.36 4.54
N ARG A 17 -13.80 7.91 5.64
CA ARG A 17 -12.51 8.44 6.11
C ARG A 17 -11.45 8.38 5.02
N VAL A 18 -11.24 7.20 4.41
CA VAL A 18 -10.25 7.04 3.34
C VAL A 18 -10.57 7.94 2.14
N ALA A 19 -11.83 8.08 1.77
CA ALA A 19 -12.27 8.98 0.70
C ALA A 19 -11.91 10.45 1.00
N HIS A 20 -12.27 10.95 2.19
CA HIS A 20 -11.92 12.30 2.62
C HIS A 20 -10.42 12.51 2.65
N GLU A 21 -9.65 11.58 3.22
CA GLU A 21 -8.20 11.68 3.30
C GLU A 21 -7.55 11.79 1.91
N GLN A 22 -7.97 10.97 0.93
CA GLN A 22 -7.39 11.02 -0.41
C GLN A 22 -7.71 12.35 -1.12
N LEU A 23 -8.94 12.87 -1.00
CA LEU A 23 -9.32 14.14 -1.60
C LEU A 23 -8.63 15.32 -0.90
N SER A 24 -8.62 15.37 0.42
CA SER A 24 -7.88 16.38 1.20
C SER A 24 -6.39 16.38 0.86
N ARG A 25 -5.78 15.21 0.70
CA ARG A 25 -4.38 15.08 0.27
C ARG A 25 -4.17 15.66 -1.12
N ALA A 26 -5.06 15.35 -2.07
CA ALA A 26 -4.95 15.85 -3.44
C ALA A 26 -5.11 17.38 -3.49
N VAL A 27 -6.14 17.91 -2.84
CA VAL A 27 -6.39 19.36 -2.75
C VAL A 27 -5.19 20.07 -2.12
N ARG A 28 -4.66 19.56 -1.00
CA ARG A 28 -3.47 20.16 -0.35
C ARG A 28 -2.27 20.20 -1.29
N ARG A 29 -2.02 19.14 -2.06
CA ARG A 29 -0.90 19.08 -3.01
C ARG A 29 -1.06 20.06 -4.17
N LEU A 30 -2.28 20.28 -4.63
CA LEU A 30 -2.58 21.21 -5.72
C LEU A 30 -2.55 22.68 -5.27
N VAL A 31 -2.99 22.98 -4.04
CA VAL A 31 -3.16 24.36 -3.54
C VAL A 31 -1.93 24.84 -2.74
N HIS A 32 -1.34 23.94 -1.96
CA HIS A 32 -0.22 24.23 -1.04
C HIS A 32 0.97 23.31 -1.34
N GLY A 33 1.19 23.03 -2.63
CA GLY A 33 2.29 22.19 -3.08
C GLY A 33 3.66 22.67 -2.56
N SER A 34 4.61 21.76 -2.65
CA SER A 34 6.03 21.99 -2.38
C SER A 34 6.73 22.70 -3.55
N ASP A 35 8.04 22.91 -3.40
CA ASP A 35 8.89 23.40 -4.49
C ASP A 35 9.04 22.39 -5.65
N ASN A 36 8.65 21.12 -5.45
CA ASN A 36 8.64 20.10 -6.50
C ASN A 36 7.22 19.84 -7.03
N ARG A 37 6.83 20.62 -8.04
CA ARG A 37 5.50 20.53 -8.67
C ARG A 37 5.19 19.17 -9.29
N ASP A 38 6.20 18.50 -9.86
CA ASP A 38 6.00 17.19 -10.50
C ASP A 38 5.62 16.12 -9.47
N ASP A 39 6.28 16.14 -8.30
CA ASP A 39 5.95 15.25 -7.18
C ASP A 39 4.55 15.51 -6.61
N ASP A 40 4.13 16.77 -6.57
CA ASP A 40 2.79 17.16 -6.11
C ASP A 40 1.70 16.70 -7.08
N VAL A 41 1.93 16.89 -8.38
CA VAL A 41 1.05 16.39 -9.45
C VAL A 41 0.98 14.87 -9.43
N HIS A 42 2.13 14.19 -9.30
CA HIS A 42 2.18 12.74 -9.18
C HIS A 42 1.38 12.26 -7.97
N SER A 43 1.56 12.92 -6.82
CA SER A 43 0.83 12.62 -5.58
C SER A 43 -0.68 12.83 -5.73
N ALA A 44 -1.12 13.93 -6.34
CA ALA A 44 -2.54 14.19 -6.60
C ALA A 44 -3.14 13.14 -7.55
N ARG A 45 -2.43 12.79 -8.63
CA ARG A 45 -2.84 11.71 -9.56
C ARG A 45 -2.94 10.36 -8.86
N LYS A 46 -2.02 10.06 -7.93
CA LYS A 46 -2.07 8.84 -7.11
C LYS A 46 -3.32 8.81 -6.22
N SER A 47 -3.67 9.92 -5.57
CA SER A 47 -4.92 10.04 -4.83
C SER A 47 -6.15 9.79 -5.72
N MET A 48 -6.18 10.34 -6.94
CA MET A 48 -7.31 10.10 -7.86
C MET A 48 -7.43 8.64 -8.29
N LYS A 49 -6.30 7.95 -8.52
CA LYS A 49 -6.31 6.51 -8.82
C LYS A 49 -6.85 5.70 -7.64
N ARG A 50 -6.47 6.06 -6.42
CA ARG A 50 -6.98 5.45 -5.18
C ARG A 50 -8.47 5.70 -4.98
N MET A 51 -8.97 6.91 -5.23
CA MET A 51 -10.40 7.20 -5.19
C MET A 51 -11.19 6.37 -6.19
N ARG A 52 -10.69 6.20 -7.41
CA ARG A 52 -11.30 5.31 -8.40
C ARG A 52 -11.29 3.85 -7.96
N GLY A 53 -10.21 3.39 -7.34
CA GLY A 53 -10.14 2.07 -6.71
C GLY A 53 -11.22 1.87 -5.65
N LEU A 54 -11.39 2.86 -4.78
CA LEU A 54 -12.40 2.87 -3.72
C LEU A 54 -13.82 2.83 -4.29
N VAL A 55 -14.14 3.67 -5.27
CA VAL A 55 -15.45 3.65 -5.97
C VAL A 55 -15.73 2.31 -6.65
N HIS A 56 -14.70 1.63 -7.17
CA HIS A 56 -14.85 0.28 -7.73
C HIS A 56 -15.07 -0.78 -6.65
N LEU A 57 -14.49 -0.60 -5.46
CA LEU A 57 -14.66 -1.49 -4.30
C LEU A 57 -16.11 -1.43 -3.81
N VAL A 58 -16.62 -0.24 -3.52
CA VAL A 58 -17.98 -0.01 -3.01
C VAL A 58 -19.01 0.22 -4.12
N ARG A 59 -18.76 -0.28 -5.33
CA ARG A 59 -19.66 -0.06 -6.48
C ARG A 59 -21.07 -0.62 -6.25
N ALA A 60 -21.20 -1.70 -5.47
CA ALA A 60 -22.50 -2.31 -5.19
C ALA A 60 -23.42 -1.34 -4.42
N PRO A 61 -23.03 -0.84 -3.22
CA PRO A 61 -23.86 0.09 -2.46
C PRO A 61 -24.05 1.43 -3.15
N LEU A 62 -23.02 1.98 -3.82
CA LEU A 62 -23.16 3.23 -4.59
C LEU A 62 -24.16 3.12 -5.75
N GLY A 63 -24.40 1.93 -6.27
CA GLY A 63 -25.18 1.75 -7.50
C GLY A 63 -24.45 2.24 -8.76
N LYS A 64 -24.97 1.85 -9.93
CA LYS A 64 -24.31 2.06 -11.23
C LYS A 64 -24.12 3.54 -11.58
N ALA A 65 -25.12 4.38 -11.31
CA ALA A 65 -25.13 5.79 -11.71
C ALA A 65 -24.12 6.62 -10.89
N LEU A 66 -24.23 6.61 -9.56
CA LEU A 66 -23.31 7.35 -8.69
C LEU A 66 -21.88 6.82 -8.79
N SER A 67 -21.67 5.50 -8.81
CA SER A 67 -20.34 4.91 -9.05
C SER A 67 -19.73 5.34 -10.38
N GLY A 68 -20.56 5.49 -11.43
CA GLY A 68 -20.14 6.01 -12.72
C GLY A 68 -19.71 7.47 -12.63
N HIS A 69 -20.57 8.31 -12.06
CA HIS A 69 -20.34 9.74 -11.87
C HIS A 69 -19.04 10.01 -11.10
N GLU A 70 -18.86 9.43 -9.91
CA GLU A 70 -17.65 9.67 -9.09
C GLU A 70 -16.37 9.19 -9.78
N ASN A 71 -16.40 8.00 -10.39
CA ASN A 71 -15.25 7.49 -11.13
C ASN A 71 -14.89 8.37 -12.34
N ASP A 72 -15.88 8.96 -13.00
CA ASP A 72 -15.67 9.88 -14.12
C ASP A 72 -15.09 11.22 -13.63
N THR A 73 -15.59 11.78 -12.52
CA THR A 73 -15.05 12.98 -11.88
C THR A 73 -13.55 12.82 -11.60
N TYR A 74 -13.16 11.75 -10.90
CA TYR A 74 -11.74 11.53 -10.56
C TYR A 74 -10.88 11.18 -11.77
N ARG A 75 -11.46 10.55 -12.81
CA ARG A 75 -10.75 10.27 -14.06
C ARG A 75 -10.47 11.56 -14.83
N GLN A 76 -11.45 12.44 -14.93
CA GLN A 76 -11.31 13.73 -15.61
C GLN A 76 -10.31 14.63 -14.88
N ALA A 77 -10.41 14.74 -13.55
CA ALA A 77 -9.41 15.47 -12.74
C ALA A 77 -7.99 14.95 -12.98
N ALA A 78 -7.80 13.62 -12.94
CA ALA A 78 -6.49 13.02 -13.23
C ALA A 78 -6.01 13.25 -14.67
N ALA A 79 -6.92 13.31 -15.64
CA ALA A 79 -6.61 13.55 -17.05
C ALA A 79 -6.17 14.99 -17.31
N GLN A 80 -6.78 15.98 -16.64
CA GLN A 80 -6.37 17.38 -16.71
C GLN A 80 -4.93 17.58 -16.16
N LEU A 81 -4.58 16.85 -15.10
CA LEU A 81 -3.20 16.78 -14.58
C LEU A 81 -2.23 16.02 -15.51
N SER A 82 -2.71 15.41 -16.60
CA SER A 82 -1.88 14.60 -17.50
C SER A 82 -1.17 15.38 -18.59
N ASN A 83 -1.47 16.68 -18.72
CA ASN A 83 -0.80 17.57 -19.68
C ASN A 83 0.62 17.96 -19.26
N LEU A 84 1.05 17.55 -18.07
CA LEU A 84 2.45 17.43 -17.72
C LEU A 84 2.97 16.13 -18.33
N ARG A 85 3.53 16.26 -19.54
CA ARG A 85 4.23 15.14 -20.17
C ARG A 85 5.44 14.83 -19.31
N ASP A 86 5.38 13.67 -18.67
CA ASP A 86 6.40 13.11 -17.81
C ASP A 86 7.60 12.68 -18.69
N ALA A 87 8.34 13.66 -19.21
CA ALA A 87 9.52 13.43 -20.00
C ALA A 87 10.59 12.70 -19.17
N THR A 88 10.57 12.88 -17.84
CA THR A 88 11.31 12.07 -16.87
C THR A 88 10.96 10.59 -16.97
N VAL A 89 9.67 10.24 -17.10
CA VAL A 89 9.27 8.84 -17.41
C VAL A 89 9.78 8.39 -18.78
N LEU A 90 9.75 9.22 -19.82
CA LEU A 90 10.27 8.83 -21.13
C LEU A 90 11.80 8.65 -21.13
N VAL A 91 12.53 9.49 -20.39
CA VAL A 91 13.99 9.38 -20.20
C VAL A 91 14.32 8.12 -19.42
N SER A 92 13.70 7.88 -18.26
CA SER A 92 13.93 6.65 -17.48
C SER A 92 13.50 5.38 -18.25
N THR A 93 12.46 5.47 -19.08
CA THR A 93 12.08 4.39 -19.99
C THR A 93 13.16 4.15 -21.05
N LEU A 94 13.68 5.21 -21.68
CA LEU A 94 14.81 5.10 -22.61
C LEU A 94 16.01 4.46 -21.92
N GLU A 95 16.26 4.84 -20.67
CA GLU A 95 17.36 4.29 -19.87
C GLU A 95 17.20 2.78 -19.64
N SER A 96 15.98 2.33 -19.35
CA SER A 96 15.68 0.90 -19.19
C SER A 96 15.86 0.05 -20.47
N VAL A 97 15.99 0.70 -21.62
CA VAL A 97 16.22 0.05 -22.92
C VAL A 97 17.73 -0.05 -23.23
N TYR A 98 18.61 0.67 -22.51
CA TYR A 98 20.06 0.68 -22.79
C TYR A 98 20.70 -0.70 -22.82
N GLU A 99 20.34 -1.57 -21.88
CA GLU A 99 20.89 -2.93 -21.79
C GLU A 99 20.53 -3.79 -23.02
N ASP A 100 19.49 -3.39 -23.75
CA ASP A 100 18.94 -4.14 -24.88
C ASP A 100 19.37 -3.58 -26.23
N LEU A 101 20.15 -2.49 -26.25
CA LEU A 101 20.54 -1.80 -27.47
C LEU A 101 21.83 -2.37 -28.07
N PRO A 102 21.82 -2.69 -29.37
CA PRO A 102 23.04 -2.91 -30.14
C PRO A 102 24.02 -1.74 -29.98
N THR A 103 25.32 -2.03 -29.85
CA THR A 103 26.36 -1.03 -29.57
C THR A 103 26.46 0.07 -30.64
N ASP A 104 26.12 -0.26 -31.89
CA ASP A 104 26.05 0.66 -33.03
C ASP A 104 24.92 1.69 -32.93
N LEU A 105 23.90 1.45 -32.09
CA LEU A 105 22.83 2.42 -31.81
C LEU A 105 23.16 3.39 -30.66
N ALA A 106 24.30 3.25 -29.98
CA ALA A 106 24.67 4.12 -28.86
C ALA A 106 24.60 5.64 -29.19
N PRO A 107 25.08 6.12 -30.36
CA PRO A 107 24.92 7.53 -30.74
C PRO A 107 23.44 7.95 -30.91
N SER A 108 22.60 7.04 -31.41
CA SER A 108 21.16 7.27 -31.58
C SER A 108 20.48 7.50 -30.23
N VAL A 109 20.89 6.78 -29.18
CA VAL A 109 20.33 6.97 -27.84
C VAL A 109 20.68 8.33 -27.26
N GLY A 110 21.93 8.78 -27.42
CA GLY A 110 22.35 10.12 -27.00
C GLY A 110 21.50 11.22 -27.66
N ALA A 111 21.22 11.08 -28.95
CA ALA A 111 20.37 12.02 -29.68
C ALA A 111 18.91 12.01 -29.17
N VAL A 112 18.32 10.83 -28.93
CA VAL A 112 16.96 10.71 -28.38
C VAL A 112 16.90 11.29 -26.97
N HIS A 113 17.90 10.99 -26.13
CA HIS A 113 17.98 11.47 -24.75
C HIS A 113 18.06 13.01 -24.69
N ALA A 114 18.98 13.62 -25.45
CA ALA A 114 19.11 15.08 -25.53
C ALA A 114 17.82 15.74 -26.05
N TRP A 115 17.15 15.12 -27.03
CA TRP A 115 15.88 15.59 -27.53
C TRP A 115 14.77 15.55 -26.47
N LEU A 116 14.66 14.46 -25.71
CA LEU A 116 13.66 14.33 -24.63
C LEU A 116 13.87 15.37 -23.52
N ILE A 117 15.12 15.62 -23.12
CA ILE A 117 15.45 16.66 -22.12
C ILE A 117 15.05 18.05 -22.63
N ARG A 118 15.44 18.41 -23.86
CA ARG A 118 15.09 19.72 -24.42
C ARG A 118 13.58 19.91 -24.51
N ARG A 119 12.89 18.89 -25.02
CA ARG A 119 11.43 18.87 -25.11
C ARG A 119 10.75 19.05 -23.75
N HIS A 120 11.35 18.52 -22.68
CA HIS A 120 10.86 18.72 -21.32
C HIS A 120 10.98 20.18 -20.89
N GLY A 121 12.17 20.78 -21.07
CA GLY A 121 12.41 22.20 -20.78
C GLY A 121 11.43 23.11 -21.53
N ASP A 122 11.30 22.91 -22.85
CA ASP A 122 10.39 23.69 -23.69
C ASP A 122 8.92 23.57 -23.22
N ALA A 123 8.50 22.39 -22.75
CA ALA A 123 7.14 22.17 -22.25
C ALA A 123 6.87 22.82 -20.89
N HIS A 124 7.88 22.86 -20.01
CA HIS A 124 7.80 23.58 -18.73
C HIS A 124 7.76 25.09 -18.94
N GLU A 125 8.59 25.62 -19.84
CA GLU A 125 8.62 27.06 -20.15
C GLU A 125 7.36 27.55 -20.89
N ALA A 126 6.79 26.73 -21.77
CA ALA A 126 5.57 27.07 -22.51
C ALA A 126 4.29 27.01 -21.66
N GLN A 127 4.34 26.43 -20.47
CA GLN A 127 3.18 26.39 -19.58
C GLN A 127 3.04 27.73 -18.86
N GLY A 128 1.91 28.40 -19.13
CA GLY A 128 1.45 29.56 -18.35
C GLY A 128 1.13 29.18 -16.89
N PRO A 129 0.48 30.07 -16.13
CA PRO A 129 0.23 29.86 -14.71
C PRO A 129 -0.64 28.61 -14.47
N GLN A 130 0.00 27.47 -14.13
CA GLN A 130 -0.67 26.21 -13.77
C GLN A 130 -1.60 26.36 -12.56
N ASP A 131 -1.38 27.42 -11.79
CA ASP A 131 -2.07 27.71 -10.54
C ASP A 131 -3.59 27.85 -10.77
N GLU A 132 -4.06 28.43 -11.89
CA GLU A 132 -5.50 28.51 -12.19
C GLU A 132 -6.12 27.14 -12.45
N THR A 133 -5.46 26.30 -13.26
CA THR A 133 -5.91 24.93 -13.53
C THR A 133 -5.91 24.08 -12.26
N PHE A 134 -4.88 24.19 -11.43
CA PHE A 134 -4.80 23.47 -10.16
C PHE A 134 -5.91 23.91 -9.20
N MET A 135 -6.21 25.21 -9.14
CA MET A 135 -7.31 25.74 -8.34
C MET A 135 -8.68 25.27 -8.87
N GLU A 136 -8.88 25.19 -10.18
CA GLU A 136 -10.11 24.63 -10.77
C GLU A 136 -10.29 23.15 -10.41
N ILE A 137 -9.25 22.34 -10.57
CA ILE A 137 -9.26 20.93 -10.19
C ILE A 137 -9.52 20.80 -8.69
N ALA A 138 -8.84 21.58 -7.86
CA ALA A 138 -9.03 21.57 -6.40
C ALA A 138 -10.48 21.87 -6.00
N ARG A 139 -11.11 22.89 -6.61
CA ARG A 139 -12.53 23.19 -6.38
C ARG A 139 -13.43 22.02 -6.78
N GLY A 140 -13.18 21.41 -7.94
CA GLY A 140 -13.92 20.21 -8.39
C GLY A 140 -13.80 19.04 -7.41
N LEU A 141 -12.61 18.83 -6.83
CA LEU A 141 -12.37 17.81 -5.82
C LEU A 141 -13.05 18.14 -4.48
N GLN A 142 -13.12 19.41 -4.08
CA GLN A 142 -13.85 19.84 -2.88
C GLN A 142 -15.36 19.61 -3.03
N VAL A 143 -15.92 19.90 -4.22
CA VAL A 143 -17.34 19.59 -4.51
C VAL A 143 -17.58 18.08 -4.48
N ALA A 144 -16.64 17.27 -4.98
CA ALA A 144 -16.72 15.81 -4.86
C ALA A 144 -16.61 15.33 -3.41
N GLN A 145 -15.79 16.00 -2.60
CA GLN A 145 -15.61 15.68 -1.19
C GLN A 145 -16.88 15.91 -0.38
N ALA A 146 -17.63 16.99 -0.67
CA ALA A 146 -18.90 17.27 0.00
C ALA A 146 -19.98 16.21 -0.23
N ARG A 147 -19.89 15.43 -1.33
CA ARG A 147 -20.84 14.34 -1.61
C ARG A 147 -20.51 13.05 -0.88
N ILE A 148 -19.31 12.91 -0.30
CA ILE A 148 -18.88 11.66 0.32
C ILE A 148 -19.83 11.28 1.45
N ASP A 149 -20.29 12.23 2.25
CA ASP A 149 -21.18 11.99 3.39
C ASP A 149 -22.58 11.51 2.97
N ASP A 150 -23.00 11.81 1.73
CA ASP A 150 -24.28 11.35 1.17
C ASP A 150 -24.17 9.99 0.44
N TRP A 151 -22.98 9.36 0.40
CA TRP A 151 -22.86 8.04 -0.20
C TRP A 151 -23.75 7.01 0.56
N PRO A 152 -24.55 6.19 -0.16
CA PRO A 152 -25.45 5.20 0.46
C PRO A 152 -24.66 3.97 0.90
N LEU A 153 -23.86 4.12 1.96
CA LEU A 153 -22.97 3.09 2.50
C LEU A 153 -23.54 2.41 3.76
N GLU A 154 -24.73 2.80 4.20
CA GLU A 154 -25.37 2.23 5.39
C GLU A 154 -25.51 0.71 5.21
N GLY A 155 -25.07 -0.05 6.22
CA GLY A 155 -25.11 -1.52 6.20
C GLY A 155 -24.09 -2.17 5.26
N CYS A 156 -23.20 -1.41 4.62
CA CYS A 156 -22.14 -1.97 3.76
C CYS A 156 -21.27 -2.96 4.54
N ASP A 157 -21.10 -4.16 3.99
CA ASP A 157 -20.30 -5.22 4.61
C ASP A 157 -19.53 -6.06 3.57
N TRP A 158 -18.96 -7.18 3.99
CA TRP A 158 -18.18 -8.08 3.15
C TRP A 158 -18.82 -8.44 1.82
N PRO A 159 -20.14 -8.78 1.72
CA PRO A 159 -20.75 -9.08 0.43
C PRO A 159 -20.60 -7.95 -0.59
N ASP A 160 -20.65 -6.69 -0.15
CA ASP A 160 -20.49 -5.51 -1.00
C ASP A 160 -19.06 -5.34 -1.49
N LEU A 161 -18.10 -5.45 -0.56
CA LEU A 161 -16.67 -5.39 -0.86
C LEU A 161 -16.26 -6.55 -1.79
N ALA A 162 -16.69 -7.77 -1.47
CA ALA A 162 -16.47 -8.96 -2.26
C ALA A 162 -17.05 -8.82 -3.67
N GLY A 163 -18.22 -8.17 -3.81
CA GLY A 163 -18.81 -7.83 -5.10
C GLY A 163 -17.91 -6.90 -5.93
N GLY A 164 -17.31 -5.89 -5.31
CA GLY A 164 -16.34 -4.98 -5.95
C GLY A 164 -15.06 -5.69 -6.38
N ILE A 165 -14.44 -6.40 -5.45
CA ILE A 165 -13.20 -7.18 -5.65
C ILE A 165 -13.42 -8.22 -6.73
N GLY A 166 -14.51 -8.97 -6.65
CA GLY A 166 -14.85 -10.04 -7.57
C GLY A 166 -14.95 -9.57 -9.02
N ARG A 167 -15.57 -8.39 -9.24
CA ARG A 167 -15.64 -7.77 -10.57
C ARG A 167 -14.26 -7.40 -11.12
N VAL A 168 -13.40 -6.79 -10.28
CA VAL A 168 -12.06 -6.38 -10.69
C VAL A 168 -11.18 -7.59 -10.95
N TYR A 169 -11.20 -8.59 -10.07
CA TYR A 169 -10.41 -9.82 -10.19
C TYR A 169 -10.82 -10.64 -11.41
N THR A 170 -12.13 -10.89 -11.59
CA THR A 170 -12.65 -11.66 -12.73
C THR A 170 -12.26 -11.01 -14.06
N ARG A 171 -12.39 -9.69 -14.15
CA ARG A 171 -12.02 -8.96 -15.36
C ARG A 171 -10.51 -8.91 -15.57
N GLY A 172 -9.73 -8.74 -14.49
CA GLY A 172 -8.27 -8.80 -14.55
C GLY A 172 -7.77 -10.16 -15.04
N ARG A 173 -8.40 -11.25 -14.60
CA ARG A 173 -8.10 -12.62 -15.08
C ARG A 173 -8.41 -12.81 -16.56
N ALA A 174 -9.56 -12.33 -17.02
CA ALA A 174 -9.91 -12.38 -18.44
C ALA A 174 -8.96 -11.52 -19.31
N GLU A 175 -8.55 -10.34 -18.82
CA GLU A 175 -7.60 -9.47 -19.52
C GLU A 175 -6.17 -10.05 -19.50
N TYR A 176 -5.78 -10.77 -18.43
CA TYR A 176 -4.57 -11.58 -18.39
C TYR A 176 -4.59 -12.70 -19.45
N ASP A 177 -5.68 -13.49 -19.50
CA ASP A 177 -5.83 -14.58 -20.46
C ASP A 177 -5.75 -14.06 -21.91
N GLU A 178 -6.40 -12.94 -22.22
CA GLU A 178 -6.31 -12.27 -23.52
C GLU A 178 -4.88 -11.82 -23.82
N CYS A 179 -4.18 -11.21 -22.86
CA CYS A 179 -2.80 -10.75 -23.06
C CYS A 179 -1.81 -11.90 -23.25
N CYS A 180 -2.09 -13.09 -22.68
CA CYS A 180 -1.27 -14.28 -22.91
C CYS A 180 -1.38 -14.81 -24.35
N TRP A 181 -2.54 -14.60 -25.00
CA TRP A 181 -2.81 -15.11 -26.34
C TRP A 181 -2.56 -14.07 -27.44
N ARG A 182 -3.04 -12.84 -27.24
CA ARG A 182 -3.04 -11.75 -28.22
C ARG A 182 -2.77 -10.40 -27.54
N PRO A 183 -1.52 -10.15 -27.09
CA PRO A 183 -1.18 -8.89 -26.46
C PRO A 183 -1.31 -7.72 -27.45
N SER A 184 -1.91 -6.63 -26.98
CA SER A 184 -1.98 -5.36 -27.68
C SER A 184 -1.73 -4.23 -26.68
N VAL A 185 -1.31 -3.06 -27.16
CA VAL A 185 -1.14 -1.87 -26.30
C VAL A 185 -2.41 -1.59 -25.49
N LYS A 186 -3.58 -1.75 -26.13
CA LYS A 186 -4.87 -1.54 -25.48
C LYS A 186 -5.17 -2.61 -24.43
N SER A 187 -5.01 -3.90 -24.74
CA SER A 187 -5.33 -4.98 -23.80
C SER A 187 -4.39 -4.97 -22.59
N LEU A 188 -3.09 -4.75 -22.80
CA LEU A 188 -2.10 -4.59 -21.71
C LEU A 188 -2.42 -3.37 -20.82
N HIS A 189 -2.81 -2.24 -21.44
CA HIS A 189 -3.21 -1.05 -20.69
C HIS A 189 -4.53 -1.25 -19.91
N ASP A 190 -5.50 -1.97 -20.47
CA ASP A 190 -6.73 -2.30 -19.76
C ASP A 190 -6.44 -3.25 -18.58
N TRP A 191 -5.60 -4.27 -18.79
CA TRP A 191 -5.16 -5.18 -17.74
C TRP A 191 -4.47 -4.42 -16.60
N ARG A 192 -3.58 -3.48 -16.93
CA ARG A 192 -2.93 -2.60 -15.95
C ARG A 192 -3.91 -1.86 -15.06
N LYS A 193 -5.04 -1.37 -15.62
CA LYS A 193 -6.07 -0.68 -14.81
C LYS A 193 -6.63 -1.64 -13.75
N ARG A 194 -6.91 -2.90 -14.11
CA ARG A 194 -7.42 -3.92 -13.17
C ARG A 194 -6.41 -4.26 -12.09
N VAL A 195 -5.15 -4.45 -12.47
CA VAL A 195 -4.07 -4.73 -11.50
C VAL A 195 -3.98 -3.59 -10.51
N LYS A 196 -3.92 -2.32 -10.95
CA LYS A 196 -3.87 -1.19 -10.02
C LYS A 196 -5.11 -1.08 -9.12
N TYR A 197 -6.31 -1.38 -9.62
CA TYR A 197 -7.51 -1.43 -8.76
C TYR A 197 -7.43 -2.55 -7.72
N LEU A 198 -7.00 -3.75 -8.12
CA LEU A 198 -6.84 -4.87 -7.22
C LEU A 198 -5.75 -4.59 -6.17
N THR A 199 -4.65 -3.93 -6.52
CA THR A 199 -3.64 -3.44 -5.57
C THR A 199 -4.28 -2.56 -4.49
N TYR A 200 -5.13 -1.59 -4.88
CA TYR A 200 -5.80 -0.72 -3.90
C TYR A 200 -6.82 -1.49 -3.06
N HIS A 201 -7.52 -2.47 -3.63
CA HIS A 201 -8.43 -3.32 -2.86
C HIS A 201 -7.69 -4.16 -1.83
N THR A 202 -6.57 -4.77 -2.21
CA THR A 202 -5.69 -5.52 -1.31
C THR A 202 -5.13 -4.61 -0.22
N GLN A 203 -4.69 -3.40 -0.58
CA GLN A 203 -4.22 -2.39 0.37
C GLN A 203 -5.34 -2.00 1.37
N MET A 204 -6.57 -1.82 0.86
CA MET A 204 -7.72 -1.48 1.70
C MET A 204 -8.00 -2.57 2.74
N LEU A 205 -7.84 -3.83 2.33
CA LEU A 205 -8.01 -5.02 3.15
C LEU A 205 -6.76 -5.40 3.96
N GLY A 206 -5.66 -4.64 3.90
CA GLY A 206 -4.39 -4.97 4.58
C GLY A 206 -4.56 -5.51 6.02
N PRO A 207 -5.38 -4.88 6.88
CA PRO A 207 -5.56 -5.31 8.27
C PRO A 207 -6.24 -6.67 8.48
N ILE A 208 -7.00 -7.20 7.50
CA ILE A 208 -7.75 -8.46 7.70
C ILE A 208 -6.81 -9.65 7.87
N TRP A 209 -5.61 -9.56 7.31
CA TRP A 209 -4.46 -10.41 7.61
C TRP A 209 -3.17 -9.73 7.08
N PRO A 210 -2.39 -9.05 7.92
CA PRO A 210 -1.34 -8.14 7.46
C PRO A 210 -0.30 -8.76 6.52
N TRP A 211 0.26 -9.92 6.86
CA TRP A 211 1.37 -10.50 6.10
C TRP A 211 0.96 -11.06 4.73
N PRO A 212 -0.10 -11.89 4.60
CA PRO A 212 -0.61 -12.33 3.30
C PRO A 212 -1.09 -11.17 2.42
N MET A 213 -1.77 -10.18 3.00
CA MET A 213 -2.27 -9.04 2.23
C MET A 213 -1.13 -8.15 1.73
N ARG A 214 -0.10 -7.90 2.55
CA ARG A 214 1.11 -7.18 2.13
C ARG A 214 1.83 -7.92 1.00
N SER A 215 2.02 -9.24 1.15
CA SER A 215 2.68 -10.06 0.13
C SER A 215 1.94 -9.99 -1.21
N LEU A 216 0.60 -10.06 -1.17
CA LEU A 216 -0.21 -9.92 -2.38
C LEU A 216 -0.15 -8.49 -2.96
N GLU A 217 -0.15 -7.44 -2.11
CA GLU A 217 0.00 -6.04 -2.54
C GLU A 217 1.33 -5.84 -3.26
N GLU A 218 2.43 -6.38 -2.74
CA GLU A 218 3.77 -6.30 -3.31
C GLU A 218 3.84 -6.98 -4.69
N GLU A 219 3.32 -8.20 -4.82
CA GLU A 219 3.29 -8.92 -6.11
C GLU A 219 2.39 -8.20 -7.14
N LEU A 220 1.22 -7.70 -6.72
CA LEU A 220 0.37 -6.86 -7.57
C LEU A 220 1.07 -5.54 -7.96
N GLY A 221 1.84 -4.97 -7.04
CA GLY A 221 2.67 -3.79 -7.25
C GLY A 221 3.67 -4.03 -8.37
N LYS A 222 4.49 -5.07 -8.24
CA LYS A 222 5.47 -5.51 -9.25
C LYS A 222 4.81 -5.71 -10.62
N LEU A 223 3.69 -6.44 -10.69
CA LEU A 223 2.96 -6.64 -11.94
C LEU A 223 2.49 -5.30 -12.54
N GLY A 224 1.95 -4.42 -11.70
CA GLY A 224 1.50 -3.11 -12.12
C GLY A 224 2.62 -2.20 -12.62
N ASP A 225 3.86 -2.42 -12.18
CA ASP A 225 5.05 -1.68 -12.57
C ASP A 225 5.62 -2.22 -13.88
N PHE A 226 5.68 -3.53 -14.08
CA PHE A 226 5.97 -4.12 -15.40
C PHE A 226 4.97 -3.70 -16.47
N LEU A 227 3.67 -3.76 -16.17
CA LEU A 227 2.64 -3.26 -17.09
C LEU A 227 2.74 -1.74 -17.31
N GLY A 228 3.26 -1.00 -16.33
CA GLY A 228 3.60 0.41 -16.47
C GLY A 228 4.71 0.61 -17.49
N LEU A 229 5.82 -0.10 -17.31
CA LEU A 229 6.97 -0.02 -18.20
C LEU A 229 6.65 -0.43 -19.64
N ASP A 230 5.81 -1.45 -19.88
CA ASP A 230 5.34 -1.79 -21.23
C ASP A 230 4.58 -0.62 -21.89
N HIS A 231 3.70 0.03 -21.12
CA HIS A 231 2.94 1.18 -21.60
C HIS A 231 3.87 2.35 -21.93
N ASP A 232 4.81 2.65 -21.03
CA ASP A 232 5.74 3.76 -21.21
C ASP A 232 6.67 3.51 -22.42
N CYS A 233 7.10 2.27 -22.64
CA CYS A 233 7.81 1.86 -23.86
C CYS A 233 6.96 2.07 -25.13
N ALA A 234 5.67 1.72 -25.09
CA ALA A 234 4.77 1.93 -26.22
C ALA A 234 4.63 3.43 -26.56
N VAL A 235 4.51 4.28 -25.54
CA VAL A 235 4.46 5.73 -25.68
C VAL A 235 5.79 6.27 -26.21
N LEU A 236 6.94 5.82 -25.70
CA LEU A 236 8.26 6.23 -26.17
C LEU A 236 8.44 5.92 -27.67
N ALA A 237 8.11 4.70 -28.10
CA ALA A 237 8.18 4.32 -29.51
C ALA A 237 7.25 5.16 -30.40
N GLN A 238 6.06 5.50 -29.92
CA GLN A 238 5.14 6.39 -30.62
C GLN A 238 5.70 7.81 -30.74
N VAL A 239 6.22 8.36 -29.64
CA VAL A 239 6.79 9.70 -29.56
C VAL A 239 8.01 9.85 -30.48
N ILE A 240 8.93 8.87 -30.50
CA ILE A 240 10.06 8.84 -31.43
C ILE A 240 9.59 8.78 -32.88
N ARG A 241 8.56 7.96 -33.17
CA ARG A 241 8.06 7.80 -34.55
C ARG A 241 7.38 9.07 -35.07
N GLU A 242 6.53 9.69 -34.26
CA GLU A 242 5.60 10.72 -34.71
C GLU A 242 6.09 12.15 -34.46
N GLN A 243 6.97 12.37 -33.48
CA GLN A 243 7.26 13.71 -32.97
C GLN A 243 8.74 14.08 -33.01
N MET A 244 9.67 13.12 -33.03
CA MET A 244 11.09 13.43 -33.12
C MET A 244 11.45 13.92 -34.53
N PRO A 245 12.09 15.10 -34.69
CA PRO A 245 12.40 15.64 -36.01
C PRO A 245 13.26 14.69 -36.86
N ALA A 246 12.99 14.62 -38.16
CA ALA A 246 13.66 13.70 -39.09
C ALA A 246 15.18 13.95 -39.17
N GLN A 247 15.59 15.21 -39.08
CA GLN A 247 16.99 15.62 -39.12
C GLN A 247 17.82 15.22 -37.90
N MET A 248 17.18 14.84 -36.78
CA MET A 248 17.89 14.46 -35.56
C MET A 248 18.31 12.99 -35.55
N LEU A 249 17.70 12.15 -36.39
CA LEU A 249 17.99 10.72 -36.43
C LEU A 249 17.62 10.13 -37.79
N ALA A 250 18.59 9.49 -38.44
CA ALA A 250 18.41 8.84 -39.74
C ALA A 250 17.32 7.74 -39.66
N GLY A 251 16.70 7.44 -40.79
CA GLY A 251 15.51 6.58 -40.83
C GLY A 251 15.77 5.14 -40.34
N ASP A 252 16.92 4.59 -40.71
CA ASP A 252 17.42 3.28 -40.27
C ASP A 252 17.70 3.26 -38.76
N GLN A 253 18.40 4.27 -38.24
CA GLN A 253 18.68 4.42 -36.82
C GLN A 253 17.40 4.57 -35.99
N ARG A 254 16.44 5.37 -36.47
CA ARG A 254 15.13 5.51 -35.86
C ARG A 254 14.37 4.20 -35.80
N GLN A 255 14.38 3.45 -36.90
CA GLN A 255 13.74 2.14 -36.95
C GLN A 255 14.45 1.15 -36.01
N GLY A 256 15.78 1.19 -35.93
CA GLY A 256 16.58 0.42 -34.97
C GLY A 256 16.18 0.69 -33.51
N MET A 257 16.06 1.97 -33.13
CA MET A 257 15.59 2.38 -31.79
C MET A 257 14.18 1.83 -31.48
N ILE A 258 13.27 1.94 -32.44
CA ILE A 258 11.91 1.39 -32.30
C ILE A 258 11.96 -0.13 -32.10
N VAL A 259 12.74 -0.85 -32.91
CA VAL A 259 12.88 -2.31 -32.79
C VAL A 259 13.41 -2.71 -31.41
N ALA A 260 14.40 -1.99 -30.89
CA ALA A 260 14.94 -2.23 -29.55
C ALA A 260 13.91 -1.97 -28.43
N ILE A 261 13.14 -0.88 -28.51
CA ILE A 261 12.04 -0.62 -27.57
C ILE A 261 11.01 -1.75 -27.60
N TYR A 262 10.65 -2.25 -28.79
CA TYR A 262 9.73 -3.39 -28.90
C TYR A 262 10.34 -4.71 -28.40
N ALA A 263 11.66 -4.88 -28.48
CA ALA A 263 12.34 -6.01 -27.86
C ALA A 263 12.26 -5.95 -26.34
N ARG A 264 12.49 -4.78 -25.73
CA ARG A 264 12.29 -4.54 -24.29
C ARG A 264 10.86 -4.86 -23.86
N ARG A 265 9.86 -4.37 -24.61
CA ARG A 265 8.44 -4.65 -24.36
C ARG A 265 8.15 -6.15 -24.31
N ARG A 266 8.68 -6.95 -25.24
CA ARG A 266 8.47 -8.41 -25.23
C ARG A 266 9.00 -9.07 -23.96
N ARG A 267 10.16 -8.64 -23.45
CA ARG A 267 10.72 -9.17 -22.19
C ARG A 267 9.86 -8.79 -20.98
N VAL A 268 9.45 -7.53 -20.90
CA VAL A 268 8.55 -7.05 -19.83
C VAL A 268 7.19 -7.75 -19.87
N GLN A 269 6.67 -8.04 -21.06
CA GLN A 269 5.43 -8.81 -21.23
C GLN A 269 5.56 -10.26 -20.72
N GLU A 270 6.74 -10.87 -20.87
CA GLU A 270 7.01 -12.20 -20.31
C GLU A 270 7.03 -12.18 -18.78
N GLU A 271 7.64 -11.16 -18.16
CA GLU A 271 7.58 -10.95 -16.70
C GLU A 271 6.13 -10.77 -16.23
N CYS A 272 5.34 -9.96 -16.95
CA CYS A 272 3.91 -9.82 -16.69
C CYS A 272 3.20 -11.17 -16.77
N ARG A 273 3.50 -12.00 -17.78
CA ARG A 273 2.87 -13.30 -17.99
C ARG A 273 3.13 -14.25 -16.81
N VAL A 274 4.39 -14.38 -16.39
CA VAL A 274 4.79 -15.23 -15.27
C VAL A 274 4.10 -14.79 -13.98
N LEU A 275 4.12 -13.49 -13.68
CA LEU A 275 3.56 -12.97 -12.45
C LEU A 275 2.02 -12.97 -12.45
N GLY A 276 1.40 -12.68 -13.60
CA GLY A 276 -0.03 -12.81 -13.83
C GLY A 276 -0.52 -14.23 -13.59
N GLY A 277 0.24 -15.24 -14.03
CA GLY A 277 -0.08 -16.65 -13.78
C GLY A 277 -0.15 -17.01 -12.29
N LYS A 278 0.70 -16.39 -11.46
CA LYS A 278 0.65 -16.56 -9.99
C LYS A 278 -0.55 -15.84 -9.37
N ILE A 279 -0.77 -14.58 -9.74
CA ILE A 279 -1.84 -13.73 -9.20
C ILE A 279 -3.24 -14.24 -9.57
N TYR A 280 -3.41 -14.74 -10.80
CA TYR A 280 -4.70 -15.20 -11.34
C TYR A 280 -4.86 -16.72 -11.34
N ALA A 281 -4.03 -17.44 -10.58
CA ALA A 281 -4.09 -18.90 -10.45
C ALA A 281 -5.44 -19.38 -9.88
N GLU A 282 -5.99 -18.65 -8.92
CA GLU A 282 -7.26 -18.98 -8.29
C GLU A 282 -8.45 -18.63 -9.20
N LYS A 283 -9.47 -19.48 -9.22
CA LYS A 283 -10.78 -19.09 -9.79
C LYS A 283 -11.37 -17.97 -8.92
N PRO A 284 -12.11 -17.00 -9.50
CA PRO A 284 -12.64 -15.86 -8.74
C PRO A 284 -13.41 -16.23 -7.47
N ALA A 285 -14.23 -17.28 -7.52
CA ALA A 285 -14.99 -17.74 -6.35
C ALA A 285 -14.09 -18.25 -5.21
N LEU A 286 -12.96 -18.89 -5.52
CA LEU A 286 -12.01 -19.38 -4.52
C LEU A 286 -11.23 -18.23 -3.90
N PHE A 287 -10.77 -17.28 -4.73
CA PHE A 287 -10.10 -16.07 -4.28
C PHE A 287 -10.97 -15.27 -3.30
N LEU A 288 -12.24 -15.05 -3.66
CA LEU A 288 -13.19 -14.35 -2.77
C LEU A 288 -13.49 -15.16 -1.50
N ARG A 289 -13.65 -16.48 -1.60
CA ARG A 289 -13.87 -17.32 -0.42
C ARG A 289 -12.71 -17.24 0.57
N ARG A 290 -11.47 -17.26 0.06
CA ARG A 290 -10.24 -17.12 0.88
C ARG A 290 -10.21 -15.79 1.61
N LEU A 291 -10.43 -14.68 0.90
CA LEU A 291 -10.50 -13.35 1.53
C LEU A 291 -11.66 -13.23 2.51
N GLY A 292 -12.80 -13.86 2.24
CA GLY A 292 -13.94 -13.91 3.15
C GLY A 292 -13.64 -14.66 4.45
N GLN A 293 -12.86 -15.74 4.40
CA GLN A 293 -12.40 -16.41 5.62
C GLN A 293 -11.47 -15.52 6.46
N TYR A 294 -10.60 -14.73 5.81
CA TYR A 294 -9.77 -13.75 6.53
C TYR A 294 -10.63 -12.68 7.18
N TRP A 295 -11.63 -12.17 6.45
CA TRP A 295 -12.61 -11.21 6.95
C TRP A 295 -13.34 -11.71 8.19
N GLU A 296 -13.92 -12.92 8.11
CA GLU A 296 -14.68 -13.52 9.22
C GLU A 296 -13.78 -13.90 10.40
N SER A 297 -12.47 -14.04 10.23
CA SER A 297 -11.53 -14.28 11.35
C SER A 297 -11.11 -12.96 12.01
N TRP A 298 -11.08 -11.87 11.23
CA TRP A 298 -10.76 -10.54 11.70
C TRP A 298 -11.90 -9.89 12.51
N ARG A 299 -13.17 -10.14 12.14
CA ARG A 299 -14.34 -9.57 12.85
C ARG A 299 -14.58 -10.06 14.30
N PRO A 300 -14.38 -11.34 14.66
CA PRO A 300 -14.51 -11.83 16.04
C PRO A 300 -13.58 -11.12 17.01
N GLN A 301 -12.45 -10.59 16.54
CA GLN A 301 -11.54 -9.78 17.35
C GLN A 301 -12.12 -8.41 17.72
N ARG A 302 -13.20 -7.94 17.06
CA ARG A 302 -13.94 -6.72 17.44
C ARG A 302 -14.82 -6.92 18.68
N VAL A 303 -15.33 -8.15 18.89
CA VAL A 303 -16.24 -8.48 20.01
C VAL A 303 -15.46 -8.80 21.30
N VAL A 304 -14.20 -9.21 21.20
CA VAL A 304 -13.30 -9.38 22.36
C VAL A 304 -12.57 -8.07 22.68
N SER A 305 -13.32 -6.97 22.75
CA SER A 305 -12.84 -5.72 23.35
C SER A 305 -13.09 -5.82 24.86
N VAL A 306 -12.13 -6.47 25.53
CA VAL A 306 -11.79 -6.38 26.95
C VAL A 306 -12.76 -5.53 27.81
N HIS A 307 -13.77 -6.17 28.40
CA HIS A 307 -14.23 -5.77 29.73
C HIS A 307 -13.29 -6.47 30.72
N VAL A 308 -12.17 -5.84 31.09
CA VAL A 308 -11.54 -6.21 32.37
C VAL A 308 -12.58 -5.83 33.40
N ALA A 309 -13.15 -6.83 34.05
CA ALA A 309 -14.15 -6.66 35.08
C ALA A 309 -13.63 -5.69 36.16
N GLU A 310 -14.23 -4.51 36.26
CA GLU A 310 -14.25 -3.73 37.50
C GLU A 310 -15.09 -4.50 38.51
N SER A 311 -14.50 -5.54 39.10
CA SER A 311 -15.16 -6.37 40.11
C SER A 311 -14.13 -6.94 41.06
N LEU A 312 -13.30 -6.07 41.65
CA LEU A 312 -12.51 -6.33 42.85
C LEU A 312 -12.26 -5.01 43.58
N LYS A 313 -13.34 -4.38 44.04
CA LYS A 313 -13.32 -3.50 45.21
C LYS A 313 -14.24 -4.12 46.24
N VAL A 314 -13.68 -5.00 47.06
CA VAL A 314 -14.26 -5.36 48.36
C VAL A 314 -13.30 -4.86 49.42
N GLU A 315 -13.77 -3.79 50.08
CA GLU A 315 -13.55 -3.38 51.47
C GLU A 315 -12.35 -3.94 52.23
N ILE A 316 -11.43 -3.04 52.62
CA ILE A 316 -10.89 -3.02 53.99
C ILE A 316 -10.79 -1.54 54.43
N ASP A 317 -11.85 -1.04 55.06
CA ASP A 317 -11.73 0.08 56.00
C ASP A 317 -11.47 -0.50 57.39
N GLY A 318 -10.45 0.00 58.09
CA GLY A 318 -10.25 -0.29 59.50
C GLY A 318 -8.84 -0.06 60.03
N GLU A 319 -8.69 1.05 60.75
CA GLU A 319 -7.71 1.29 61.84
C GLU A 319 -6.28 1.75 61.50
N SER A 320 -6.10 3.07 61.59
CA SER A 320 -5.44 3.73 62.74
C SER A 320 -4.31 4.69 62.38
N ALA A 321 -4.48 5.91 62.88
CA ALA A 321 -3.57 7.04 62.79
C ALA A 321 -2.49 6.98 63.89
N ALA A 322 -1.29 7.51 63.60
CA ALA A 322 -0.56 8.41 64.52
C ALA A 322 0.71 8.98 63.86
N ALA A 323 0.93 10.26 64.11
CA ALA A 323 2.03 11.11 63.66
C ALA A 323 3.33 10.91 64.48
N GLY A 324 4.46 11.42 63.97
CA GLY A 324 5.68 11.61 64.77
C GLY A 324 6.90 12.07 63.97
N GLU A 325 7.35 13.30 64.25
CA GLU A 325 8.48 14.06 63.69
C GLU A 325 9.87 13.52 64.08
N GLY A 326 10.96 13.96 63.42
CA GLY A 326 12.29 13.98 64.08
C GLY A 326 13.55 13.94 63.20
N SER A 327 14.27 15.07 63.20
CA SER A 327 15.52 15.44 62.49
C SER A 327 16.81 14.64 62.76
N SER A 328 17.70 14.72 61.76
CA SER A 328 19.17 14.56 61.66
C SER A 328 20.08 14.33 62.89
N LEU A 329 21.19 13.60 62.69
CA LEU A 329 22.57 14.08 62.94
C LEU A 329 23.64 13.11 62.41
N ILE A 330 24.75 13.69 61.94
CA ILE A 330 25.97 13.09 61.37
C ILE A 330 26.99 12.90 62.50
N GLU A 331 27.77 11.81 62.51
CA GLU A 331 29.16 11.83 62.97
C GLU A 331 29.95 10.58 62.50
N ALA A 332 31.19 10.79 62.07
CA ALA A 332 32.22 9.79 61.78
C ALA A 332 33.40 10.02 62.73
N PRO A 333 34.28 9.03 63.00
CA PRO A 333 35.59 9.08 62.31
C PRO A 333 36.31 7.73 62.03
N ALA A 334 37.11 7.80 60.96
CA ALA A 334 38.34 7.09 60.54
C ALA A 334 38.94 5.89 61.30
N GLN A 335 39.38 4.85 60.54
CA GLN A 335 40.80 4.46 60.30
C GLN A 335 40.94 3.17 59.43
N HIS A 336 41.81 3.21 58.41
CA HIS A 336 42.35 2.10 57.59
C HIS A 336 43.59 1.46 58.28
N PRO A 337 44.17 0.28 57.90
CA PRO A 337 44.25 -0.29 56.53
C PRO A 337 44.17 -1.84 56.35
N ASP A 338 44.07 -2.21 55.06
CA ASP A 338 44.51 -3.43 54.36
C ASP A 338 44.03 -4.85 54.75
N SER A 339 43.25 -5.49 53.86
CA SER A 339 43.66 -6.67 53.05
C SER A 339 42.48 -7.55 52.55
N GLY A 340 42.42 -7.82 51.24
CA GLY A 340 41.73 -9.00 50.64
C GLY A 340 40.26 -8.82 50.19
N PRO A 341 39.78 -9.54 49.15
CA PRO A 341 38.67 -9.11 48.32
C PRO A 341 37.30 -9.47 48.91
N SER A 342 36.51 -8.46 49.28
CA SER A 342 35.14 -8.67 49.78
C SER A 342 34.15 -8.83 48.62
N SER A 343 33.52 -10.00 48.63
CA SER A 343 32.27 -10.36 48.00
C SER A 343 31.23 -9.23 48.04
N VAL A 344 30.73 -8.83 46.87
CA VAL A 344 29.50 -8.04 46.75
C VAL A 344 28.33 -8.96 47.10
N THR A 345 27.84 -8.86 48.33
CA THR A 345 26.57 -9.42 48.77
C THR A 345 25.46 -8.59 48.11
N VAL A 346 24.95 -9.07 46.99
CA VAL A 346 23.70 -8.59 46.41
C VAL A 346 22.61 -8.84 47.44
N GLY A 347 21.96 -7.77 47.90
CA GLY A 347 20.82 -7.88 48.80
C GLY A 347 19.77 -8.82 48.22
N GLU A 348 19.24 -9.69 49.08
CA GLU A 348 18.20 -10.65 48.73
C GLU A 348 17.07 -9.95 47.97
N PRO A 349 16.65 -10.46 46.79
CA PRO A 349 15.38 -10.04 46.23
C PRO A 349 14.32 -10.55 47.19
N VAL A 350 13.49 -9.64 47.71
CA VAL A 350 12.24 -10.01 48.40
C VAL A 350 11.44 -10.86 47.42
N SER A 351 11.48 -12.17 47.60
CA SER A 351 10.60 -13.11 46.91
C SER A 351 9.19 -12.77 47.35
N ARG A 352 8.48 -12.00 46.52
CA ARG A 352 7.03 -12.15 46.48
C ARG A 352 6.80 -13.42 45.70
N ASP A 353 6.54 -14.50 46.42
CA ASP A 353 6.09 -15.77 45.88
C ASP A 353 4.79 -15.52 45.10
N LEU A 354 4.92 -15.15 43.83
CA LEU A 354 3.83 -15.17 42.87
C LEU A 354 3.70 -16.62 42.44
N GLU A 355 2.78 -17.35 43.07
CA GLU A 355 2.39 -18.66 42.58
C GLU A 355 1.86 -18.50 41.15
N PRO A 356 2.49 -19.14 40.14
CA PRO A 356 2.04 -19.03 38.76
C PRO A 356 0.64 -19.63 38.62
N VAL A 357 -0.31 -18.82 38.16
CA VAL A 357 -1.69 -19.23 37.90
C VAL A 357 -1.76 -19.92 36.52
N CYS A 358 -2.17 -21.18 36.50
CA CYS A 358 -2.38 -21.92 35.26
C CYS A 358 -3.61 -21.39 34.50
N VAL A 359 -3.38 -20.67 33.39
CA VAL A 359 -4.46 -20.05 32.59
C VAL A 359 -5.08 -21.06 31.61
N VAL A 360 -4.33 -22.08 31.17
CA VAL A 360 -4.77 -23.16 30.26
C VAL A 360 -3.93 -24.41 30.55
N ASP A 361 -4.60 -25.56 30.72
CA ASP A 361 -3.97 -26.88 30.86
C ASP A 361 -4.51 -27.82 29.76
N LEU A 362 -3.69 -28.10 28.75
CA LEU A 362 -4.01 -29.01 27.65
C LEU A 362 -2.91 -30.07 27.54
N PRO A 363 -3.24 -31.37 27.49
CA PRO A 363 -2.23 -32.42 27.51
C PRO A 363 -1.35 -32.41 26.26
N CYS A 364 -0.03 -32.27 26.45
CA CYS A 364 1.01 -32.36 25.43
C CYS A 364 1.20 -33.82 24.97
N GLN A 365 1.25 -34.07 23.65
CA GLN A 365 1.48 -35.41 23.08
C GLN A 365 2.87 -35.59 22.44
N THR A 366 3.73 -34.57 22.42
CA THR A 366 5.04 -34.62 21.74
C THR A 366 6.23 -34.76 22.69
N GLY A 367 6.02 -34.62 24.01
CA GLY A 367 7.06 -34.86 25.03
C GLY A 367 8.09 -33.73 25.17
N GLU A 368 7.91 -32.60 24.48
CA GLU A 368 8.74 -31.41 24.70
C GLU A 368 8.13 -30.57 25.83
N GLY A 369 8.93 -30.38 26.88
CA GLY A 369 8.55 -29.63 28.07
C GLY A 369 8.59 -28.11 27.83
N PRO A 370 7.97 -27.33 28.71
CA PRO A 370 7.86 -25.89 28.55
C PRO A 370 9.24 -25.21 28.64
N GLN A 371 9.44 -24.15 27.86
CA GLN A 371 10.72 -23.43 27.77
C GLN A 371 10.66 -22.12 28.56
N TRP A 372 11.67 -21.87 29.40
CA TRP A 372 11.77 -20.64 30.20
C TRP A 372 12.41 -19.50 29.40
N HIS A 373 11.74 -18.35 29.35
CA HIS A 373 12.28 -17.13 28.75
C HIS A 373 12.81 -16.18 29.84
N ALA A 374 14.13 -16.06 29.93
CA ALA A 374 14.79 -15.38 31.05
C ALA A 374 14.53 -13.87 31.12
N GLU A 375 14.38 -13.18 29.98
CA GLU A 375 14.15 -11.73 29.96
C GLU A 375 12.72 -11.35 30.35
N GLU A 376 11.78 -12.27 30.16
CA GLU A 376 10.36 -12.03 30.41
C GLU A 376 9.87 -12.75 31.66
N SER A 377 10.73 -13.55 32.31
CA SER A 377 10.39 -14.39 33.45
C SER A 377 9.11 -15.21 33.21
N ALA A 378 8.97 -15.75 31.99
CA ALA A 378 7.76 -16.41 31.52
C ALA A 378 8.07 -17.80 30.95
N LEU A 379 7.13 -18.72 31.11
CA LEU A 379 7.23 -20.10 30.65
C LEU A 379 6.37 -20.27 29.39
N TYR A 380 6.98 -20.58 28.26
CA TYR A 380 6.31 -20.71 26.96
C TYR A 380 6.02 -22.17 26.61
N TRP A 381 4.80 -22.43 26.13
CA TRP A 381 4.39 -23.68 25.51
C TRP A 381 4.34 -23.49 23.99
N VAL A 382 5.01 -24.36 23.24
CA VAL A 382 5.11 -24.23 21.78
C VAL A 382 4.38 -25.39 21.12
N ASP A 383 3.13 -25.20 20.66
CA ASP A 383 2.48 -26.03 19.61
C ASP A 383 1.08 -25.47 19.21
N ILE A 384 0.50 -25.49 17.99
CA ILE A 384 0.72 -26.17 16.67
C ILE A 384 0.00 -25.32 15.58
N PRO A 385 0.07 -25.67 14.27
CA PRO A 385 -1.14 -25.70 13.44
C PRO A 385 -1.50 -27.11 12.94
N ARG A 386 -2.81 -27.39 12.82
CA ARG A 386 -3.33 -28.67 12.29
C ARG A 386 -3.29 -28.74 10.76
N GLY A 387 -2.87 -29.90 10.23
CA GLY A 387 -2.99 -30.30 8.82
C GLY A 387 -1.65 -30.66 8.20
N ARG A 388 -1.64 -31.55 7.18
CA ARG A 388 -0.40 -31.85 6.44
C ARG A 388 0.02 -30.63 5.63
N LEU A 389 1.06 -29.96 6.10
CA LEU A 389 1.87 -29.05 5.31
C LEU A 389 2.74 -29.86 4.35
N TYR A 390 2.84 -29.36 3.11
CA TYR A 390 4.06 -29.47 2.32
C TYR A 390 4.82 -28.17 2.48
#